data_AF-A0A954FWB5-F1
#
_entry.id   AF-A0A954FWB5-F1
#
_cell.length_a   1.000
_cell.length_b   1.000
_cell.length_c   1.000
_cell.angle_alpha   90.00
_cell.angle_beta   90.00
_cell.angle_gamma   90.00
#
_symmetry.space_group_name_H-M   'P 1'
#
loop_
_entity.id
_entity.type
_entity.pdbx_description
1 polymer ?
#
loop_
_entity_poly.entity_id
_entity_poly.type
_entity_poly.pdbx_seq_one_letter_code
_entity_poly.pdbx_strand_id
1 'polypeptide(L)'
;LGSTEIVGGQRDGQFIAASFQFDLLQLLDRFESVNRFHFHYLEETEAVVASTPASAYITIEGHLADLEIVRLNVYATPPKEAGPGFRKSHDGKIDTV
;
A
#
# COMPACT_ATOMS: atom_id res chain seq x y z
N LEU A 1 -3.09 1.87 1.16
CA LEU A 1 -2.72 2.89 0.18
C LEU A 1 -3.95 3.72 -0.13
N GLY A 2 -4.00 4.97 0.32
CA GLY A 2 -5.22 5.78 0.22
C GLY A 2 -4.93 7.26 0.41
N SER A 3 -5.98 8.08 0.34
CA SER A 3 -5.95 9.49 0.70
C SER A 3 -6.70 9.71 2.01
N THR A 4 -6.25 10.69 2.78
CA THR A 4 -6.97 11.18 3.96
C THR A 4 -7.62 12.51 3.58
N GLU A 5 -8.94 12.58 3.70
CA GLU A 5 -9.67 13.84 3.66
C GLU A 5 -9.63 14.49 5.05
N ILE A 6 -9.29 15.77 5.09
CA ILE A 6 -9.39 16.58 6.30
C ILE A 6 -10.82 17.09 6.40
N VAL A 7 -11.52 16.73 7.48
CA VAL A 7 -12.88 17.21 7.75
C VAL A 7 -12.86 18.19 8.93
N GLY A 8 -13.28 19.42 8.66
CA GLY A 8 -13.35 20.53 9.61
C GLY A 8 -12.10 21.43 9.65
N GLY A 9 -12.29 22.65 10.19
CA GLY A 9 -11.23 23.65 10.34
C GLY A 9 -10.83 24.33 9.02
N GLN A 10 -9.69 25.04 9.02
CA GLN A 10 -9.24 25.84 7.86
C GLN A 10 -8.90 24.98 6.62
N ARG A 11 -8.62 23.70 6.81
CA ARG A 11 -8.16 22.77 5.78
C ARG A 11 -9.25 21.76 5.37
N ASP A 12 -10.50 22.03 5.74
CA ASP A 12 -11.64 21.19 5.40
C ASP A 12 -11.74 20.92 3.89
N GLY A 13 -11.97 19.66 3.53
CA GLY A 13 -12.02 19.16 2.15
C GLY A 13 -10.66 18.95 1.48
N GLN A 14 -9.53 19.16 2.16
CA GLN A 14 -8.22 18.84 1.60
C GLN A 14 -7.92 17.34 1.67
N PHE A 15 -7.41 16.79 0.57
CA PHE A 15 -6.92 15.42 0.49
C PHE A 15 -5.39 15.38 0.59
N ILE A 16 -4.87 14.57 1.51
CA ILE A 16 -3.44 14.27 1.64
C ILE A 16 -3.19 12.80 1.33
N ALA A 17 -2.10 12.48 0.64
CA ALA A 17 -1.70 11.09 0.45
C ALA A 17 -1.33 10.46 1.81
N ALA A 18 -1.91 9.31 2.13
CA ALA A 18 -1.54 8.58 3.33
C ALA A 18 -0.19 7.89 3.10
N SER A 19 0.84 8.32 3.83
CA SER A 19 2.09 7.58 3.92
C SER A 19 1.84 6.25 4.62
N PHE A 20 2.48 5.19 4.13
CA PHE A 20 2.40 3.86 4.72
C PHE A 20 3.79 3.26 4.74
N GLN A 21 4.03 2.39 5.71
CA GLN A 21 5.24 1.60 5.82
C GLN A 21 4.81 0.15 5.93
N PHE A 22 5.43 -0.72 5.14
CA PHE A 22 5.29 -2.16 5.27
C PHE A 22 6.50 -2.71 6.03
N ASP A 23 6.25 -3.44 7.11
CA ASP A 23 7.24 -4.31 7.72
C ASP A 23 7.27 -5.62 6.93
N LEU A 24 8.26 -5.74 6.05
CA LEU A 24 8.41 -6.93 5.20
C LEU A 24 8.86 -8.16 6.00
N LEU A 25 9.56 -7.98 7.12
CA LEU A 25 9.99 -9.12 7.93
C LEU A 25 8.77 -9.77 8.60
N GLN A 26 7.93 -8.96 9.25
CA GLN A 26 6.69 -9.45 9.84
C GLN A 26 5.71 -10.03 8.79
N LEU A 27 5.77 -9.54 7.56
CA LEU A 27 4.97 -10.09 6.46
C LEU A 27 5.49 -11.47 6.03
N LEU A 28 6.81 -11.63 5.92
CA LEU A 28 7.44 -12.91 5.60
C LEU A 28 7.18 -13.96 6.70
N ASP A 29 7.15 -13.55 7.97
CA ASP A 29 6.80 -14.41 9.11
C ASP A 29 5.36 -14.98 9.04
N ARG A 30 4.49 -14.44 8.17
CA ARG A 30 3.13 -14.99 7.95
C ARG A 30 3.10 -16.16 6.99
N PHE A 31 4.16 -16.36 6.21
CA PHE A 31 4.29 -17.49 5.32
C PHE A 31 4.95 -18.65 6.06
N GLU A 32 4.40 -19.86 5.91
CA GLU A 32 5.09 -21.07 6.41
C GLU A 32 6.36 -21.34 5.61
N SER A 33 6.33 -21.04 4.31
CA SER A 33 7.50 -21.07 3.45
C SER A 33 7.35 -20.08 2.30
N VAL A 34 8.47 -19.48 1.90
CA VAL A 34 8.54 -18.52 0.80
C VAL A 34 9.28 -19.16 -0.37
N ASN A 35 8.58 -19.32 -1.50
CA ASN A 35 9.13 -19.87 -2.73
C ASN A 35 9.80 -18.78 -3.57
N ARG A 36 9.29 -17.54 -3.51
CA ARG A 36 9.79 -16.41 -4.31
C ARG A 36 9.62 -15.09 -3.57
N PHE A 37 10.66 -14.26 -3.61
CA PHE A 37 10.64 -12.89 -3.14
C PHE A 37 11.36 -12.00 -4.16
N HIS A 38 10.62 -11.23 -4.95
CA HIS A 38 11.18 -10.39 -6.00
C HIS A 38 10.78 -8.93 -5.81
N PHE A 39 11.75 -8.03 -5.93
CA PHE A 39 11.50 -6.61 -6.15
C PHE A 39 11.48 -6.34 -7.64
N HIS A 40 10.36 -5.78 -8.12
CA HIS A 40 10.18 -5.35 -9.48
C HIS A 40 10.34 -3.84 -9.55
N TYR A 41 11.13 -3.40 -10.52
CA TYR A 41 11.30 -2.00 -10.87
C TYR A 41 11.33 -1.90 -12.39
N LEU A 42 10.48 -1.03 -12.95
CA LEU A 42 10.50 -0.69 -14.36
C LEU A 42 11.13 0.69 -14.53
N GLU A 43 12.24 0.75 -15.25
CA GLU A 43 12.89 2.02 -15.59
C GLU A 43 12.05 2.72 -16.67
N GLU A 44 11.48 3.88 -16.33
CA GLU A 44 10.64 4.66 -17.24
C GLU A 44 11.56 5.33 -18.27
N THR A 45 11.62 4.77 -19.49
CA THR A 45 12.60 5.17 -20.52
C THR A 45 12.28 6.51 -21.21
N GLU A 46 11.18 7.18 -20.86
CA GLU A 46 10.84 8.50 -21.41
C GLU A 46 10.43 9.45 -20.28
N ALA A 47 11.22 10.51 -20.12
CA ALA A 47 10.96 11.59 -19.19
C ALA A 47 9.68 12.35 -19.59
N VAL A 48 8.55 11.99 -18.98
CA VAL A 48 7.30 12.76 -19.12
C VAL A 48 6.71 13.08 -17.74
N VAL A 49 7.22 14.18 -17.16
CA VAL A 49 6.56 15.22 -16.31
C VAL A 49 5.74 14.81 -15.06
N ALA A 50 5.44 13.54 -14.81
CA ALA A 50 4.85 13.12 -13.55
C ALA A 50 5.49 11.80 -13.16
N SER A 51 6.20 11.78 -12.03
CA SER A 51 6.73 10.57 -11.42
C SER A 51 5.56 9.64 -11.14
N THR A 52 5.22 8.74 -12.06
CA THR A 52 4.20 7.72 -11.88
C THR A 52 4.81 6.59 -11.08
N PRO A 53 4.58 6.49 -9.75
CA PRO A 53 5.31 5.54 -8.90
C PRO A 53 4.85 4.08 -9.12
N ALA A 54 4.06 3.82 -10.18
CA ALA A 54 3.44 2.54 -10.48
C ALA A 54 4.44 1.50 -11.00
N SER A 55 5.69 1.90 -11.20
CA SER A 55 6.77 1.09 -11.75
C SER A 55 7.49 0.21 -10.74
N ALA A 56 7.23 0.36 -9.42
CA ALA A 56 7.90 -0.41 -8.37
C ALA A 56 6.91 -1.21 -7.50
N TYR A 57 7.15 -2.52 -7.37
CA TYR A 57 6.35 -3.40 -6.51
C TYR A 57 7.14 -4.63 -6.04
N ILE A 58 6.69 -5.25 -4.95
CA ILE A 58 7.28 -6.48 -4.41
C ILE A 58 6.30 -7.63 -4.66
N THR A 59 6.83 -8.75 -5.14
CA THR A 59 6.09 -10.02 -5.26
C THR A 59 6.61 -11.00 -4.21
N ILE A 60 5.71 -11.55 -3.41
CA ILE A 60 5.98 -12.64 -2.47
C ILE A 60 5.10 -13.83 -2.86
N GLU A 61 5.69 -14.98 -3.11
CA GLU A 61 4.98 -16.23 -3.40
C GLU A 61 5.39 -17.28 -2.37
N GLY A 62 4.41 -17.92 -1.75
CA GLY A 62 4.67 -18.85 -0.66
C GLY A 62 3.42 -19.54 -0.15
N HIS A 63 3.62 -20.49 0.76
CA HIS A 63 2.55 -21.15 1.48
C HIS A 63 2.13 -20.32 2.69
N LEU A 64 0.83 -20.21 2.90
CA LEU A 64 0.24 -19.42 3.96
C LEU A 64 -0.68 -20.35 4.78
N ALA A 65 -0.17 -20.93 5.87
CA ALA A 65 -0.88 -21.90 6.70
C ALA A 65 -1.67 -22.95 5.87
N ASP A 66 -2.93 -23.21 6.26
CA ASP A 66 -3.87 -24.15 5.62
C ASP A 66 -4.28 -23.79 4.17
N LEU A 67 -3.61 -22.85 3.51
CA LEU A 67 -3.88 -22.42 2.15
C LEU A 67 -2.88 -23.01 1.14
N GLU A 68 -3.33 -23.13 -0.10
CA GLU A 68 -2.45 -23.36 -1.25
C GLU A 68 -1.46 -22.19 -1.44
N ILE A 69 -0.48 -22.36 -2.34
CA ILE A 69 0.51 -21.32 -2.67
C ILE A 69 -0.23 -20.04 -3.06
N VAL A 70 0.05 -18.96 -2.33
CA VAL A 70 -0.48 -17.63 -2.64
C VAL A 70 0.62 -16.73 -3.20
N ARG A 71 0.20 -15.80 -4.06
CA ARG A 71 1.03 -14.70 -4.54
C ARG A 71 0.48 -13.37 -4.03
N LEU A 72 1.30 -12.65 -3.26
CA LEU A 72 1.05 -11.31 -2.79
C LEU A 72 1.87 -10.30 -3.60
N ASN A 73 1.21 -9.26 -4.11
CA ASN A 73 1.86 -8.12 -4.77
C ASN A 73 1.66 -6.86 -3.92
N VAL A 74 2.75 -6.24 -3.51
CA VAL A 74 2.76 -4.99 -2.73
C VAL A 74 3.21 -3.86 -3.65
N TYR A 75 2.28 -3.00 -4.05
CA TYR A 75 2.54 -1.87 -4.94
C TYR A 75 2.97 -0.63 -4.15
N ALA A 76 3.88 0.18 -4.71
CA ALA A 76 4.26 1.47 -4.12
C ALA A 76 3.20 2.56 -4.34
N THR A 77 2.34 2.41 -5.36
CA THR A 77 1.28 3.36 -5.68
C THR A 77 -0.09 2.93 -5.23
N PRO A 78 -0.94 3.89 -4.84
CA PRO A 78 -2.34 3.61 -4.60
C PRO A 78 -3.04 3.20 -5.89
N PRO A 79 -4.10 2.38 -5.78
CA PRO A 79 -4.97 2.10 -6.92
C PRO A 79 -5.65 3.39 -7.39
N LYS A 80 -6.05 3.42 -8.67
CA LYS A 80 -6.74 4.59 -9.27
C LYS A 80 -8.03 4.94 -8.54
N GLU A 81 -8.70 3.93 -8.00
CA GLU A 81 -9.90 4.07 -7.18
C GLU A 81 -9.60 3.51 -5.79
N ALA A 82 -9.60 4.39 -4.79
CA ALA A 82 -9.50 4.04 -3.38
C ALA A 82 -10.53 4.86 -2.60
N GLY A 83 -11.48 4.18 -1.96
CA GLY A 83 -12.40 4.81 -1.01
C GLY A 83 -11.73 5.04 0.35
N PRO A 84 -12.36 5.81 1.26
CA PRO A 84 -11.88 5.94 2.63
C PRO A 84 -11.95 4.58 3.34
N GLY A 85 -10.80 4.00 3.66
CA GLY A 85 -10.74 2.73 4.41
C GLY A 85 -10.71 2.91 5.94
N PHE A 86 -10.30 4.09 6.40
CA PHE A 86 -10.19 4.40 7.82
C PHE A 86 -10.60 5.85 8.09
N ARG A 87 -11.22 6.10 9.25
CA ARG A 87 -11.54 7.42 9.78
C ARG A 87 -10.71 7.66 11.03
N LYS A 88 -9.99 8.78 11.08
CA LYS A 88 -9.24 9.21 12.26
C LYS A 88 -9.96 10.38 12.95
N SER A 89 -10.31 10.19 14.22
CA SER A 89 -10.94 11.22 15.05
C SER A 89 -9.89 12.21 15.60
N HIS A 90 -10.34 13.37 16.10
CA HIS A 90 -9.47 14.42 16.66
C HIS A 90 -8.64 13.95 17.87
N ASP A 91 -9.14 12.96 18.60
CA ASP A 91 -8.45 12.29 19.71
C ASP A 91 -7.41 11.25 19.25
N GLY A 92 -7.28 11.04 17.94
CA GLY A 92 -6.34 10.10 17.33
C GLY A 92 -6.88 8.69 17.12
N LYS A 93 -8.11 8.39 17.54
CA LYS A 93 -8.74 7.08 17.34
C LYS A 93 -8.91 6.77 15.86
N ILE A 94 -8.63 5.53 15.44
CA ILE A 94 -8.75 5.06 14.05
C ILE A 94 -9.86 3.99 14.01
N ASP A 95 -10.88 4.23 13.19
CA ASP A 95 -11.99 3.31 12.94
C ASP A 95 -12.00 2.90 11.46
N THR A 96 -12.35 1.65 11.14
CA THR A 96 -12.60 1.21 9.77
C THR A 96 -13.93 1.79 9.27
N VAL A 97 -13.98 2.24 8.02
CA VAL A 97 -15.19 2.80 7.38
C VAL A 97 -15.87 1.76 6.50
#